data_AF-A0A1Q5HH72-F1
#
_entry.id   AF-A0A1Q5HH72-F1
#
_cell.length_a   1.000
_cell.length_b   1.000
_cell.length_c   1.000
_cell.angle_alpha   90.00
_cell.angle_beta   90.00
_cell.angle_gamma   90.00
#
_symmetry.space_group_name_H-M   'P 1'
#
loop_
_entity.id
_entity.type
_entity.pdbx_description
1 polymer ?
#
loop_
_entity_poly.entity_id
_entity_poly.type
_entity_poly.pdbx_seq_one_letter_code
_entity_poly.pdbx_strand_id
1 'polypeptide(L)'
;MPAEFAAAIHPLTPGVQHAWNGEETLYGLIEDQIELYRHLFDGEDGSACPTCRQQAAAAPTRPCAQERLHDRVLATTAGPMREELLDALRRGARIKLWINGPAVSLARHYARLDQIVEGGPAMVAALGVNGSIGLARVEYGPWQFIVVLPDHGPSRIARATADR
;
A
#
# COMPACT_ATOMS: atom_id res chain seq x y z
N MET A 1 5.14 7.91 6.14
CA MET A 1 6.35 7.12 6.50
C MET A 1 7.53 7.71 5.73
N PRO A 2 8.78 7.64 6.21
CA PRO A 2 9.93 8.14 5.45
C PRO A 2 9.98 7.56 4.03
N ALA A 3 10.62 8.26 3.10
CA ALA A 3 10.98 7.65 1.83
C ALA A 3 11.88 6.44 2.07
N GLU A 4 11.63 5.36 1.34
CA GLU A 4 12.40 4.12 1.45
C GLU A 4 13.18 3.93 0.16
N PHE A 5 14.48 3.70 0.29
CA PHE A 5 15.38 3.45 -0.82
C PHE A 5 16.04 2.09 -0.62
N ALA A 6 16.28 1.35 -1.70
CA ALA A 6 17.09 0.15 -1.59
C ALA A 6 18.56 0.53 -1.33
N ALA A 7 19.28 -0.28 -0.56
CA ALA A 7 20.71 -0.09 -0.42
C ALA A 7 21.43 -0.55 -1.68
N ALA A 8 22.41 0.24 -2.13
CA ALA A 8 23.29 -0.08 -3.23
C ALA A 8 24.75 0.16 -2.83
N ILE A 9 25.68 -0.61 -3.38
CA ILE A 9 27.12 -0.37 -3.20
C ILE A 9 27.76 -0.20 -4.57
N HIS A 10 28.60 0.82 -4.73
CA HIS A 10 29.41 0.99 -5.93
C HIS A 10 30.68 0.12 -5.82
N PRO A 11 30.99 -0.77 -6.78
CA PRO A 11 32.10 -1.72 -6.66
C PRO A 11 33.47 -1.08 -6.48
N LEU A 12 33.69 0.15 -6.98
CA LEU A 12 34.97 0.87 -6.83
C LEU A 12 35.12 1.60 -5.49
N THR A 13 34.04 1.73 -4.71
CA THR A 13 34.06 2.30 -3.36
C THR A 13 33.33 1.34 -2.41
N PRO A 14 33.86 0.11 -2.25
CA PRO A 14 33.23 -0.90 -1.43
C PRO A 14 33.16 -0.41 0.02
N GLY A 15 31.99 -0.54 0.63
CA GLY A 15 31.74 -0.07 2.00
C GLY A 15 31.13 1.33 2.10
N VAL A 16 30.80 1.98 0.99
CA VAL A 16 29.89 3.14 0.99
C VAL A 16 28.53 2.72 0.45
N GLN A 17 27.50 2.94 1.26
CA GLN A 17 26.13 2.63 0.88
C GLN A 17 25.48 3.83 0.18
N HIS A 18 24.79 3.56 -0.91
CA HIS A 18 24.02 4.53 -1.69
C HIS A 18 22.53 4.19 -1.62
N ALA A 19 21.68 5.22 -1.72
CA ALA A 19 20.22 5.08 -1.73
C ALA A 19 19.72 4.93 -3.18
N TRP A 20 19.16 3.79 -3.55
CA TRP A 20 18.60 3.49 -4.87
C TRP A 20 17.09 3.77 -4.92
N ASN A 21 16.65 4.54 -5.92
CA ASN A 21 15.23 4.94 -6.08
C ASN A 21 14.44 4.08 -7.07
N GLY A 22 15.07 3.12 -7.75
CA GLY A 22 14.46 2.30 -8.81
C GLY A 22 15.05 2.54 -10.20
N GLU A 23 15.73 3.66 -10.43
CA GLU A 23 16.31 4.06 -11.72
C GLU A 23 17.78 4.45 -11.59
N GLU A 24 18.11 5.20 -10.53
CA GLU A 24 19.48 5.56 -10.17
C GLU A 24 19.60 5.67 -8.64
N THR A 25 20.84 5.72 -8.15
CA THR A 25 21.07 6.18 -6.78
C THR A 25 20.81 7.67 -6.68
N LEU A 26 20.46 8.17 -5.50
CA LEU A 26 20.32 9.62 -5.27
C LEU A 26 21.62 10.42 -5.54
N TYR A 27 22.75 9.72 -5.67
CA TYR A 27 24.03 10.31 -6.07
C TYR A 27 24.26 10.32 -7.60
N GLY A 28 23.39 9.68 -8.39
CA GLY A 28 23.47 9.62 -9.85
C GLY A 28 24.18 8.38 -10.43
N LEU A 29 24.40 7.34 -9.62
CA LEU A 29 24.90 6.05 -10.12
C LEU A 29 23.76 5.21 -10.70
N ILE A 30 23.95 4.67 -11.90
CA ILE A 30 22.97 3.82 -12.58
C ILE A 30 23.13 2.33 -12.21
N GLU A 31 22.15 1.49 -12.57
CA GLU A 31 22.09 0.07 -12.18
C GLU A 31 23.38 -0.71 -12.53
N ASP A 32 23.95 -0.50 -13.72
CA ASP A 32 25.16 -1.18 -14.19
C ASP A 32 26.44 -0.80 -13.40
N GLN A 33 26.37 0.26 -12.58
CA GLN A 33 27.50 0.76 -11.79
C GLN A 33 27.43 0.32 -10.32
N ILE A 34 26.40 -0.43 -9.93
CA ILE A 34 26.14 -0.76 -8.54
C ILE A 34 25.84 -2.24 -8.33
N GLU A 35 25.95 -2.67 -7.08
CA GLU A 35 25.38 -3.90 -6.57
C GLU A 35 24.17 -3.56 -5.69
N LEU A 36 22.99 -4.08 -6.05
CA LEU A 36 21.75 -3.85 -5.30
C LEU A 36 21.56 -4.87 -4.17
N TYR A 37 21.25 -4.36 -2.98
CA TYR A 37 20.97 -5.16 -1.80
C TYR A 37 19.48 -5.26 -1.53
N ARG A 38 19.07 -6.35 -0.86
CA ARG A 38 17.65 -6.62 -0.53
C ARG A 38 17.14 -5.86 0.69
N HIS A 39 18.02 -5.23 1.45
CA HIS A 39 17.63 -4.39 2.59
C HIS A 39 17.54 -2.91 2.18
N LEU A 40 16.90 -2.12 3.05
CA LEU A 40 16.77 -0.69 2.85
C LEU A 40 18.10 0.02 3.13
N PHE A 41 18.26 1.17 2.49
CA PHE A 41 19.29 2.14 2.79
C PHE A 41 19.04 2.72 4.20
N ASP A 42 20.08 2.70 5.04
CA ASP A 42 20.04 3.34 6.36
C ASP A 42 20.86 4.63 6.32
N GLY A 43 20.15 5.76 6.32
CA GLY A 43 20.76 7.08 6.28
C GLY A 43 21.59 7.40 7.53
N GLU A 44 21.30 6.78 8.67
CA GLU A 44 22.03 7.00 9.93
C GLU A 44 23.29 6.13 10.04
N ASP A 45 23.44 5.14 9.17
CA ASP A 45 24.63 4.30 9.14
C ASP A 45 25.88 5.12 8.78
N GLY A 46 26.99 4.85 9.47
CA GLY A 46 28.27 5.54 9.25
C GLY A 46 28.86 5.33 7.85
N SER A 47 28.45 4.26 7.16
CA SER A 47 28.81 3.94 5.78
C SER A 47 27.93 4.64 4.73
N ALA A 48 26.88 5.35 5.14
CA ALA A 48 25.98 6.02 4.21
C ALA A 48 26.69 7.15 3.44
N CYS A 49 26.56 7.15 2.11
CA CYS A 49 27.00 8.24 1.25
C CYS A 49 26.37 9.57 1.75
N PRO A 50 27.17 10.61 2.07
CA PRO A 50 26.64 11.86 2.63
C PRO A 50 25.57 12.53 1.77
N THR A 51 25.74 12.49 0.44
CA THR A 51 24.77 13.03 -0.51
C THR A 51 23.47 12.23 -0.50
N CYS A 52 23.55 10.89 -0.50
CA CYS A 52 22.38 10.03 -0.41
C CYS A 52 21.65 10.23 0.93
N ARG A 53 22.38 10.38 2.05
CA ARG A 53 21.81 10.69 3.36
C ARG A 53 21.00 11.98 3.33
N GLN A 54 21.59 13.07 2.83
CA GLN A 54 20.92 14.36 2.78
C GLN A 54 19.66 14.31 1.89
N GLN A 55 19.78 13.73 0.70
CA GLN A 55 18.65 13.64 -0.22
C GLN A 55 17.56 12.69 0.27
N ALA A 56 17.91 11.55 0.87
CA ALA A 56 16.95 10.63 1.46
C ALA A 56 16.18 11.27 2.63
N ALA A 57 16.85 12.08 3.46
CA ALA A 57 16.21 12.83 4.54
C ALA A 57 15.27 13.94 4.03
N ALA A 58 15.60 14.55 2.88
CA ALA A 58 14.78 15.57 2.23
C ALA A 58 13.68 14.98 1.34
N ALA A 59 13.72 13.67 1.05
CA ALA A 59 12.78 13.04 0.15
C ALA A 59 11.36 13.07 0.72
N PRO A 60 10.34 13.32 -0.12
CA PRO A 60 8.94 13.29 0.32
C PRO A 60 8.60 11.96 0.98
N THR A 61 7.91 12.02 2.12
CA THR A 61 7.43 10.82 2.80
C THR A 61 6.54 10.00 1.88
N ARG A 62 6.70 8.68 1.87
CA ARG A 62 5.75 7.79 1.19
C ARG A 62 4.41 7.82 1.93
N PRO A 63 3.29 7.92 1.21
CA PRO A 63 1.97 7.74 1.80
C PRO A 63 1.90 6.40 2.51
N CYS A 64 1.49 6.40 3.77
CA CYS A 64 1.26 5.18 4.54
C CYS A 64 0.09 4.37 3.97
N ALA A 65 -0.12 3.15 4.46
CA ALA A 65 -1.22 2.31 3.98
C ALA A 65 -2.59 3.00 4.15
N GLN A 66 -2.77 3.81 5.19
CA GLN A 66 -4.02 4.54 5.40
C GLN A 66 -4.24 5.63 4.36
N GLU A 67 -3.22 6.42 4.04
CA GLU A 67 -3.28 7.46 3.00
C GLU A 67 -3.49 6.83 1.61
N ARG A 68 -2.75 5.78 1.28
CA ARG A 68 -2.94 5.07 0.01
C ARG A 68 -4.34 4.49 -0.13
N LEU A 69 -4.90 3.92 0.95
CA LEU A 69 -6.26 3.40 0.90
C LEU A 69 -7.29 4.53 0.81
N HIS A 70 -7.09 5.62 1.56
CA HIS A 70 -7.94 6.82 1.49
C HIS A 70 -8.02 7.35 0.05
N ASP A 71 -6.90 7.49 -0.65
CA ASP A 71 -6.87 7.99 -2.03
C ASP A 71 -7.59 7.06 -3.01
N ARG A 72 -7.45 5.74 -2.83
CA ARG A 72 -8.15 4.72 -3.63
C ARG A 72 -9.66 4.73 -3.39
N VAL A 73 -10.08 4.99 -2.14
CA VAL A 73 -11.51 5.14 -1.79
C VAL A 73 -12.05 6.47 -2.33
N LEU A 74 -11.28 7.55 -2.27
CA LEU A 74 -11.68 8.86 -2.77
C LEU A 74 -11.96 8.84 -4.28
N ALA A 75 -11.18 8.08 -5.05
CA ALA A 75 -11.39 7.87 -6.49
C ALA A 75 -12.62 7.02 -6.84
N THR A 76 -13.34 6.50 -5.85
CA THR A 76 -14.56 5.70 -6.05
C THR A 76 -15.79 6.60 -6.20
N THR A 77 -16.83 6.09 -6.88
CA THR A 77 -18.12 6.76 -7.03
C THR A 77 -18.65 7.27 -5.69
N ALA A 78 -19.17 8.50 -5.69
CA ALA A 78 -19.71 9.11 -4.49
C ALA A 78 -20.92 8.39 -3.94
N GLY A 79 -20.99 8.29 -2.62
CA GLY A 79 -22.11 7.70 -1.90
C GLY A 79 -21.87 7.64 -0.39
N PRO A 80 -22.92 7.40 0.41
CA PRO A 80 -22.83 7.41 1.87
C PRO A 80 -21.75 6.47 2.42
N MET A 81 -21.65 5.24 1.90
CA MET A 81 -20.66 4.26 2.34
C MET A 81 -19.22 4.69 2.06
N ARG A 82 -18.98 5.43 0.97
CA ARG A 82 -17.67 6.02 0.68
C ARG A 82 -17.32 7.06 1.73
N GLU A 83 -18.24 7.98 2.02
CA GLU A 83 -18.01 9.04 3.00
C GLU A 83 -17.79 8.49 4.41
N GLU A 84 -18.57 7.48 4.82
CA GLU A 84 -18.38 6.78 6.10
C GLU A 84 -16.98 6.16 6.21
N LEU A 85 -16.51 5.47 5.17
CA LEU A 85 -15.19 4.88 5.17
C LEU A 85 -14.08 5.94 5.16
N LEU A 86 -14.23 7.03 4.40
CA LEU A 86 -13.26 8.12 4.39
C LEU A 86 -13.16 8.80 5.76
N ASP A 87 -14.28 9.04 6.43
CA ASP A 87 -14.30 9.58 7.80
C ASP A 87 -13.65 8.61 8.79
N ALA A 88 -13.96 7.31 8.70
CA ALA A 88 -13.34 6.28 9.52
C ALA A 88 -11.80 6.25 9.33
N LEU A 89 -11.32 6.28 8.08
CA LEU A 89 -9.90 6.35 7.77
C LEU A 89 -9.26 7.62 8.33
N ARG A 90 -9.90 8.79 8.26
CA ARG A 90 -9.38 10.03 8.87
C ARG A 90 -9.27 9.94 10.39
N ARG A 91 -10.16 9.18 11.03
CA ARG A 91 -10.17 8.93 12.48
C ARG A 91 -9.25 7.79 12.92
N GLY A 92 -8.45 7.22 12.02
CA GLY A 92 -7.49 6.17 12.35
C GLY A 92 -8.09 4.76 12.38
N ALA A 93 -9.09 4.48 11.55
CA ALA A 93 -9.60 3.12 11.37
C ALA A 93 -8.47 2.13 11.04
N ARG A 94 -8.57 0.93 11.62
CA ARG A 94 -7.49 -0.07 11.54
C ARG A 94 -7.61 -0.86 10.25
N ILE A 95 -6.59 -0.78 9.40
CA ILE A 95 -6.44 -1.69 8.26
C ILE A 95 -5.93 -3.03 8.78
N LYS A 96 -6.80 -4.04 8.84
CA LYS A 96 -6.45 -5.40 9.30
C LYS A 96 -5.75 -6.21 8.24
N LEU A 97 -6.11 -5.97 6.99
CA LEU A 97 -5.63 -6.70 5.85
C LEU A 97 -5.60 -5.76 4.66
N TRP A 98 -4.50 -5.81 3.91
CA TRP A 98 -4.46 -5.34 2.53
C TRP A 98 -3.57 -6.28 1.74
N ILE A 99 -4.18 -7.08 0.87
CA ILE A 99 -3.50 -8.07 0.03
C ILE A 99 -3.93 -7.92 -1.42
N ASN A 100 -3.02 -8.24 -2.34
CA ASN A 100 -3.31 -8.34 -3.76
C ASN A 100 -3.21 -9.80 -4.19
N GLY A 101 -4.05 -10.22 -5.11
CA GLY A 101 -4.01 -11.58 -5.64
C GLY A 101 -5.22 -11.94 -6.49
N PRO A 102 -5.29 -13.20 -6.97
CA PRO A 102 -6.38 -13.66 -7.82
C PRO A 102 -7.75 -13.47 -7.14
N ALA A 103 -8.69 -12.82 -7.83
CA ALA A 103 -10.00 -12.47 -7.28
C ALA A 103 -10.74 -13.67 -6.69
N VAL A 104 -10.69 -14.83 -7.37
CA VAL A 104 -11.30 -16.09 -6.89
C VAL A 104 -10.69 -16.57 -5.57
N SER A 105 -9.36 -16.45 -5.42
CA SER A 105 -8.68 -16.82 -4.17
C SER A 105 -9.05 -15.86 -3.04
N LEU A 106 -9.08 -14.57 -3.34
CA LEU A 106 -9.45 -13.54 -2.38
C LEU A 106 -10.91 -13.67 -1.91
N ALA A 107 -11.83 -13.96 -2.85
CA ALA A 107 -13.23 -14.21 -2.56
C ALA A 107 -13.41 -15.39 -1.61
N ARG A 108 -12.71 -16.49 -1.87
CA ARG A 108 -12.82 -17.74 -1.10
C ARG A 108 -12.26 -17.62 0.32
N HIS A 109 -11.12 -16.95 0.48
CA HIS A 109 -10.35 -17.02 1.73
C HIS A 109 -10.46 -15.77 2.60
N TYR A 110 -10.77 -14.61 2.02
CA TYR A 110 -10.58 -13.33 2.73
C TYR A 110 -11.78 -12.40 2.67
N ALA A 111 -12.65 -12.51 1.66
CA ALA A 111 -13.76 -11.58 1.45
C ALA A 111 -14.95 -11.77 2.40
N ARG A 112 -15.10 -12.93 3.06
CA ARG A 112 -16.15 -13.21 4.07
C ARG A 112 -17.55 -12.69 3.67
N LEU A 113 -17.98 -13.08 2.47
CA LEU A 113 -19.18 -12.54 1.84
C LEU A 113 -20.46 -12.79 2.65
N ASP A 114 -20.47 -13.84 3.46
CA ASP A 114 -21.52 -14.22 4.39
C ASP A 114 -21.74 -13.21 5.54
N GLN A 115 -20.72 -12.40 5.87
CA GLN A 115 -20.78 -11.41 6.94
C GLN A 115 -21.23 -10.01 6.44
N ILE A 116 -21.39 -9.83 5.13
CA ILE A 116 -21.74 -8.55 4.52
C ILE A 116 -23.22 -8.24 4.77
N VAL A 117 -23.48 -7.10 5.42
CA VAL A 117 -24.82 -6.58 5.69
C VAL A 117 -25.27 -5.52 4.69
N GLU A 118 -24.34 -4.90 3.97
CA GLU A 118 -24.63 -3.89 2.93
C GLU A 118 -23.60 -3.93 1.81
N GLY A 119 -24.04 -3.79 0.54
CA GLY A 119 -23.15 -3.78 -0.63
C GLY A 119 -22.77 -5.18 -1.17
N GLY A 120 -23.40 -6.25 -0.67
CA GLY A 120 -23.13 -7.63 -1.04
C GLY A 120 -23.15 -7.92 -2.56
N PRO A 121 -24.23 -7.58 -3.29
CA PRO A 121 -24.29 -7.83 -4.73
C PRO A 121 -23.16 -7.17 -5.53
N ALA A 122 -22.81 -5.93 -5.18
CA ALA A 122 -21.70 -5.22 -5.81
C ALA A 122 -20.35 -5.87 -5.49
N MET A 123 -20.19 -6.40 -4.28
CA MET A 123 -18.99 -7.11 -3.85
C MET A 123 -18.81 -8.44 -4.59
N VAL A 124 -19.89 -9.23 -4.73
CA VAL A 124 -19.89 -10.48 -5.51
C VAL A 124 -19.50 -10.20 -6.95
N ALA A 125 -20.07 -9.17 -7.58
CA ALA A 125 -19.72 -8.78 -8.93
C ALA A 125 -18.24 -8.36 -9.06
N ALA A 126 -17.72 -7.61 -8.09
CA ALA A 126 -16.32 -7.18 -8.07
C ALA A 126 -15.32 -8.33 -7.92
N LEU A 127 -15.72 -9.39 -7.22
CA LEU A 127 -14.90 -10.59 -6.98
C LEU A 127 -15.06 -11.67 -8.05
N GLY A 128 -16.10 -11.57 -8.89
CA GLY A 128 -16.36 -12.49 -9.99
C GLY A 128 -15.51 -12.26 -11.25
N VAL A 129 -14.55 -11.34 -11.20
CA VAL A 129 -13.67 -11.02 -12.33
C VAL A 129 -12.55 -12.04 -12.48
N ASN A 130 -12.14 -12.33 -13.72
CA ASN A 130 -10.91 -13.08 -13.98
C ASN A 130 -9.73 -12.11 -13.93
N GLY A 131 -8.92 -12.19 -12.87
CA GLY A 131 -7.73 -11.36 -12.73
C GLY A 131 -7.26 -11.21 -11.29
N SER A 132 -6.23 -10.39 -11.11
CA SER A 132 -5.75 -9.95 -9.81
C SER A 132 -6.52 -8.70 -9.38
N ILE A 133 -6.81 -8.60 -8.09
CA ILE A 133 -7.39 -7.42 -7.44
C ILE A 133 -6.70 -7.21 -6.09
N GLY A 134 -6.79 -6.00 -5.57
CA GLY A 134 -6.57 -5.74 -4.15
C GLY A 134 -7.82 -5.99 -3.33
N LEU A 135 -7.64 -6.48 -2.11
CA LEU A 135 -8.68 -6.59 -1.09
C LEU A 135 -8.16 -5.97 0.21
N ALA A 136 -8.89 -4.98 0.73
CA ALA A 136 -8.63 -4.39 2.03
C ALA A 136 -9.79 -4.62 3.00
N ARG A 137 -9.44 -4.86 4.27
CA ARG A 137 -10.40 -4.90 5.39
C ARG A 137 -10.04 -3.82 6.39
N VAL A 138 -11.02 -2.96 6.67
CA VAL A 138 -10.87 -1.82 7.56
C VAL A 138 -11.87 -1.96 8.70
N GLU A 139 -11.41 -1.89 9.93
CA GLU A 139 -12.26 -1.96 11.12
C GLU A 139 -12.37 -0.58 11.78
N TYR A 140 -13.60 -0.23 12.15
CA TYR A 140 -13.88 0.99 12.89
C TYR A 140 -15.15 0.82 13.75
N GLY A 141 -14.95 0.78 15.07
CA GLY A 141 -16.04 0.54 16.02
C GLY A 141 -16.71 -0.83 15.79
N PRO A 142 -18.04 -0.90 15.68
CA PRO A 142 -18.76 -2.16 15.46
C PRO A 142 -18.75 -2.63 13.99
N TRP A 143 -18.15 -1.84 13.10
CA TRP A 143 -18.23 -2.06 11.67
C TRP A 143 -16.89 -2.53 11.09
N GLN A 144 -17.00 -3.37 10.07
CA GLN A 144 -15.91 -3.71 9.18
C GLN A 144 -16.28 -3.31 7.76
N PHE A 145 -15.41 -2.56 7.09
CA PHE A 145 -15.51 -2.28 5.68
C PHE A 145 -14.65 -3.25 4.89
N ILE A 146 -15.21 -3.77 3.81
CA ILE A 146 -14.53 -4.63 2.84
C ILE A 146 -14.41 -3.82 1.56
N VAL A 147 -13.18 -3.63 1.09
CA VAL A 147 -12.88 -2.81 -0.08
C VAL A 147 -12.18 -3.67 -1.12
N VAL A 148 -12.83 -3.83 -2.28
CA VAL A 148 -12.19 -4.40 -3.46
C VAL A 148 -11.60 -3.29 -4.31
N LEU A 149 -10.33 -3.44 -4.63
CA LEU A 149 -9.47 -2.46 -5.29
C LEU A 149 -9.01 -3.07 -6.63
N PRO A 150 -9.78 -2.93 -7.72
CA PRO A 150 -9.33 -3.43 -9.02
C PRO A 150 -8.11 -2.64 -9.50
N ASP A 151 -7.22 -3.28 -10.26
CA ASP A 151 -6.03 -2.59 -10.81
C ASP A 151 -6.43 -1.36 -11.66
N HIS A 152 -7.57 -1.48 -12.36
CA HIS A 152 -8.17 -0.41 -13.14
C HIS A 152 -9.62 -0.17 -12.74
N GLY A 153 -10.00 1.10 -12.62
CA GLY A 153 -11.37 1.52 -12.33
C GLY A 153 -11.66 1.76 -10.84
N PRO A 154 -12.92 2.10 -10.51
CA PRO A 154 -13.32 2.50 -9.16
C PRO A 154 -13.40 1.31 -8.21
N SER A 155 -13.04 1.54 -6.95
CA SER A 155 -13.14 0.54 -5.89
C SER A 155 -14.59 0.17 -5.59
N ARG A 156 -14.79 -0.94 -4.89
CA ARG A 156 -16.11 -1.39 -4.43
C ARG A 156 -16.05 -1.56 -2.92
N ILE A 157 -17.03 -0.98 -2.23
CA ILE A 157 -17.06 -0.92 -0.78
C ILE A 157 -18.31 -1.69 -0.34
N ALA A 158 -18.14 -2.54 0.65
CA ALA A 158 -19.22 -3.21 1.36
C ALA A 158 -19.01 -3.07 2.87
N ARG A 159 -20.10 -3.22 3.63
CA ARG A 159 -20.08 -3.17 5.09
C ARG A 159 -20.48 -4.53 5.66
N ALA A 160 -19.73 -4.95 6.66
CA ALA A 160 -19.94 -6.13 7.47
C ALA A 160 -19.96 -5.71 8.95
N THR A 161 -20.48 -6.60 9.80
CA THR A 161 -20.30 -6.47 11.25
C THR A 161 -18.87 -6.87 11.61
N ALA A 162 -18.23 -6.17 12.54
CA ALA A 162 -16.92 -6.58 13.04
C ALA A 162 -17.09 -7.86 13.86
N ASP A 163 -16.22 -8.86 13.65
CA ASP A 163 -16.15 -10.02 14.53
C ASP A 163 -15.83 -9.50 15.95
N ARG A 164 -16.67 -9.89 16.91
CA ARG A 164 -16.50 -9.58 18.33
C ARG A 164 -15.39 -10.42 18.95
#